data_AF-A0A133VQ80-F1
#
_entry.id   AF-A0A133VQ80-F1
#
_cell.length_a   1.000
_cell.length_b   1.000
_cell.length_c   1.000
_cell.angle_alpha   90.00
_cell.angle_beta   90.00
_cell.angle_gamma   90.00
#
_symmetry.space_group_name_H-M   'P 1'
#
loop_
_entity.id
_entity.type
_entity.pdbx_description
1 polymer ?
#
loop_
_entity_poly.entity_id
_entity_poly.type
_entity_poly.pdbx_seq_one_letter_code
_entity_poly.pdbx_strand_id
1 'polypeptide(L)'
;MSIDISAKIGKLQRFVRNNQALADIPIGKINGRPVSPRDALNMLQRNQSVQQVLGTLQRAGLDPVEDWGLAEAYYRGLLEKPGPKPKIYCIGQEMTIEEALTHIRRRDREGRELLDSYRGLKQELARRLR
;
A
#
# COMPACT_ATOMS: atom_id res chain seq x y z
N MET A 1 -26.94 8.67 -0.03
CA MET A 1 -26.00 9.08 -1.10
C MET A 1 -25.48 7.80 -1.76
N SER A 2 -25.98 7.42 -2.93
CA SER A 2 -25.50 6.22 -3.63
C SER A 2 -24.11 6.51 -4.20
N ILE A 3 -23.10 5.76 -3.77
CA ILE A 3 -21.78 5.82 -4.40
C ILE A 3 -21.94 5.18 -5.77
N ASP A 4 -21.71 5.96 -6.84
CA ASP A 4 -21.62 5.40 -8.18
C ASP A 4 -20.33 4.58 -8.30
N ILE A 5 -20.50 3.26 -8.18
CA ILE A 5 -19.42 2.28 -8.24
C ILE A 5 -18.71 2.35 -9.60
N SER A 6 -19.44 2.59 -10.69
CA SER A 6 -18.87 2.68 -12.04
C SER A 6 -17.92 3.87 -12.16
N ALA A 7 -18.33 5.04 -11.64
CA ALA A 7 -17.46 6.21 -11.58
C ALA A 7 -16.20 5.96 -10.72
N LYS A 8 -16.33 5.23 -9.60
CA LYS A 8 -15.20 4.87 -8.73
C LYS A 8 -14.23 3.90 -9.42
N ILE A 9 -14.75 2.89 -10.12
CA ILE A 9 -13.96 1.96 -10.93
C ILE A 9 -13.21 2.74 -12.01
N GLY A 10 -13.87 3.64 -12.75
CA GLY A 10 -13.21 4.43 -13.79
C GLY A 10 -12.09 5.33 -13.25
N LYS A 11 -12.27 5.95 -12.09
CA LYS A 11 -11.20 6.70 -11.40
C LYS A 11 -10.04 5.79 -11.01
N LEU A 12 -10.32 4.64 -10.40
CA LEU A 12 -9.29 3.71 -9.93
C LEU A 12 -8.51 3.06 -11.09
N GLN A 13 -9.19 2.73 -12.20
CA GLN A 13 -8.55 2.27 -13.43
C GLN A 13 -7.54 3.29 -13.97
N ARG A 14 -7.94 4.57 -14.06
CA ARG A 14 -7.03 5.65 -14.49
C ARG A 14 -5.83 5.76 -13.54
N PHE A 15 -6.07 5.69 -12.24
CA PHE A 15 -5.00 5.72 -11.25
C PHE A 15 -4.00 4.57 -11.46
N VAL A 16 -4.47 3.32 -11.54
CA VAL A 16 -3.63 2.13 -11.70
C VAL A 16 -2.81 2.20 -12.98
N ARG A 17 -3.43 2.65 -14.08
CA ARG A 17 -2.75 2.80 -15.38
C ARG A 17 -1.64 3.85 -15.32
N ASN A 18 -1.91 5.00 -14.69
CA ASN A 18 -1.00 6.15 -14.68
C ASN A 18 0.07 6.06 -13.57
N ASN A 19 -0.10 5.20 -12.56
CA ASN A 19 0.76 5.12 -11.39
C ASN A 19 1.19 3.67 -11.09
N GLN A 20 1.89 3.04 -12.03
CA GLN A 20 2.29 1.62 -11.92
C GLN A 20 3.02 1.30 -10.61
N ALA A 21 3.91 2.18 -10.15
CA ALA A 21 4.66 1.98 -8.91
C ALA A 21 3.78 2.05 -7.65
N LEU A 22 2.74 2.89 -7.64
CA LEU A 22 1.84 3.08 -6.50
C LEU A 22 0.68 2.07 -6.50
N ALA A 23 0.37 1.48 -7.65
CA ALA A 23 -0.77 0.59 -7.84
C ALA A 23 -0.67 -0.70 -7.00
N ASP A 24 0.54 -1.12 -6.64
CA ASP A 24 0.82 -2.34 -5.87
C ASP A 24 1.11 -2.08 -4.39
N ILE A 25 1.04 -0.81 -3.94
CA ILE A 25 1.28 -0.48 -2.54
C ILE A 25 0.05 -0.90 -1.72
N PRO A 26 0.19 -1.72 -0.67
CA PRO A 26 -0.92 -2.05 0.22
C PRO A 26 -1.52 -0.79 0.84
N ILE A 27 -2.84 -0.66 0.82
CA ILE A 27 -3.57 0.53 1.33
C ILE A 27 -4.46 0.22 2.53
N GLY A 28 -4.78 -1.06 2.75
CA GLY A 28 -5.57 -1.55 3.86
C GLY A 28 -5.64 -3.06 3.86
N LYS A 29 -6.47 -3.61 4.76
CA LYS A 29 -6.72 -5.05 4.84
C LYS A 29 -8.18 -5.36 4.59
N ILE A 30 -8.44 -6.40 3.81
CA ILE A 30 -9.76 -7.00 3.65
C ILE A 30 -9.66 -8.46 4.08
N ASN A 31 -10.48 -8.85 5.05
CA ASN A 31 -10.42 -10.18 5.67
C ASN A 31 -9.00 -10.57 6.14
N GLY A 32 -8.29 -9.61 6.75
CA GLY A 32 -6.91 -9.77 7.23
C GLY A 32 -5.82 -9.75 6.15
N ARG A 33 -6.19 -9.76 4.86
CA ARG A 33 -5.23 -9.75 3.75
C ARG A 33 -4.93 -8.32 3.30
N PRO A 34 -3.66 -7.94 3.13
CA PRO A 34 -3.28 -6.68 2.49
C PRO A 34 -3.93 -6.53 1.11
N VAL A 35 -4.45 -5.35 0.81
CA VAL A 35 -5.09 -5.01 -0.47
C VAL A 35 -4.44 -3.75 -1.01
N SER A 36 -3.97 -3.80 -2.26
CA SER A 36 -3.47 -2.65 -3.02
C SER A 36 -4.57 -1.97 -3.85
N PRO A 37 -4.33 -0.78 -4.46
CA PRO A 37 -5.25 -0.19 -5.43
C PRO A 37 -5.58 -1.12 -6.60
N ARG A 38 -4.61 -1.91 -7.08
CA ARG A 38 -4.82 -2.89 -8.16
C ARG A 38 -5.73 -4.03 -7.71
N ASP A 39 -5.54 -4.54 -6.50
CA ASP A 39 -6.41 -5.57 -5.91
C ASP A 39 -7.83 -5.03 -5.71
N ALA A 40 -7.94 -3.81 -5.15
CA ALA A 40 -9.22 -3.13 -4.97
C ALA A 40 -9.98 -2.97 -6.29
N LEU A 41 -9.29 -2.61 -7.38
CA LEU A 41 -9.89 -2.54 -8.70
C LEU A 41 -10.42 -3.90 -9.17
N ASN A 42 -9.59 -4.95 -9.08
CA ASN A 42 -9.98 -6.30 -9.47
C ASN A 42 -11.19 -6.78 -8.66
N MET A 43 -11.24 -6.49 -7.36
CA MET A 43 -12.34 -6.85 -6.49
C MET A 43 -13.63 -6.11 -6.85
N LEU A 44 -13.57 -4.79 -7.09
CA LEU A 44 -14.73 -4.00 -7.50
C LEU A 44 -15.29 -4.47 -8.85
N GLN A 45 -14.41 -4.77 -9.83
CA GLN A 45 -14.82 -5.30 -11.14
C GLN A 45 -15.51 -6.67 -11.05
N ARG A 46 -15.15 -7.47 -10.04
CA ARG A 46 -15.76 -8.79 -9.77
C ARG A 46 -16.94 -8.71 -8.79
N ASN A 47 -17.35 -7.52 -8.38
CA ASN A 47 -18.38 -7.29 -7.37
C ASN A 47 -18.09 -7.98 -6.02
N GLN A 48 -16.82 -8.10 -5.64
CA GLN A 48 -16.34 -8.77 -4.43
C GLN A 48 -16.04 -7.77 -3.31
N SER A 49 -16.56 -8.04 -2.11
CA SER A 49 -16.34 -7.25 -0.88
C SER A 49 -16.49 -5.73 -1.07
N VAL A 50 -17.43 -5.31 -1.94
CA VAL A 50 -17.53 -3.92 -2.43
C VAL A 50 -17.50 -2.89 -1.30
N GLN A 51 -18.29 -3.07 -0.25
CA GLN A 51 -18.35 -2.11 0.86
C GLN A 51 -17.02 -2.02 1.62
N GLN A 52 -16.34 -3.15 1.84
CA GLN A 52 -15.03 -3.18 2.49
C GLN A 52 -13.95 -2.52 1.61
N VAL A 53 -14.02 -2.72 0.29
CA VAL A 53 -13.11 -2.08 -0.67
C VAL A 53 -13.33 -0.56 -0.68
N LEU A 54 -14.57 -0.10 -0.78
CA LEU A 54 -14.90 1.33 -0.75
C LEU A 54 -14.45 1.99 0.56
N GLY A 55 -14.71 1.35 1.70
CA GLY A 55 -14.24 1.83 3.01
C GLY A 55 -12.72 1.83 3.15
N THR A 56 -12.03 0.90 2.50
CA THR A 56 -10.55 0.88 2.44
C THR A 56 -10.02 2.02 1.60
N LEU A 57 -10.57 2.24 0.40
CA LEU A 57 -10.19 3.34 -0.48
C LEU A 57 -10.49 4.71 0.14
N GLN A 58 -11.56 4.81 0.92
CA GLN A 58 -11.90 6.03 1.64
C GLN A 58 -10.92 6.33 2.79
N ARG A 59 -10.36 5.31 3.44
CA ARG A 59 -9.38 5.49 4.53
C ARG A 59 -7.92 5.46 4.06
N ALA A 60 -7.67 5.09 2.81
CA ALA A 60 -6.33 5.01 2.24
C ALA A 60 -5.59 6.35 2.45
N GLY A 61 -4.48 6.28 3.21
CA GLY A 61 -3.65 7.44 3.58
C GLY A 61 -4.32 8.52 4.43
N LEU A 62 -5.54 8.28 4.92
CA LEU A 62 -6.27 9.17 5.83
C LEU A 62 -6.24 8.68 7.28
N ASP A 63 -6.07 7.36 7.47
CA ASP A 63 -6.01 6.75 8.80
C ASP A 63 -4.54 6.37 9.14
N PRO A 64 -3.87 7.11 10.04
CA PRO A 64 -2.45 6.96 10.37
C PRO A 64 -2.16 5.79 11.34
N VAL A 65 -3.07 4.82 11.47
CA VAL A 65 -2.82 3.63 12.32
C VAL A 65 -1.49 2.99 11.95
N GLU A 66 -0.72 2.66 12.99
CA GLU A 66 0.54 1.93 12.90
C GLU A 66 0.28 0.51 12.37
N ASP A 67 0.18 0.36 11.05
CA ASP A 67 -0.01 -0.96 10.46
C ASP A 67 1.32 -1.56 10.00
N TRP A 68 2.06 -2.08 10.97
CA TRP A 68 3.28 -2.87 10.77
C TRP A 68 3.08 -4.01 9.78
N GLY A 69 1.89 -4.61 9.74
CA GLY A 69 1.58 -5.70 8.82
C GLY A 69 1.47 -5.24 7.36
N LEU A 70 0.97 -4.03 7.13
CA LEU A 70 0.97 -3.44 5.78
C LEU A 70 2.34 -2.95 5.35
N ALA A 71 3.13 -2.39 6.27
CA ALA A 71 4.52 -2.06 6.01
C ALA A 71 5.33 -3.31 5.65
N GLU A 72 5.19 -4.40 6.43
CA GLU A 72 5.84 -5.67 6.10
C GLU A 72 5.39 -6.20 4.74
N ALA A 73 4.08 -6.17 4.45
CA ALA A 73 3.55 -6.61 3.15
C ALA A 73 4.14 -5.79 1.99
N TYR A 74 4.34 -4.49 2.17
CA TYR A 74 4.98 -3.62 1.19
C TYR A 74 6.43 -4.06 0.92
N TYR A 75 7.27 -4.15 1.96
CA TYR A 75 8.69 -4.53 1.78
C TYR A 75 8.84 -5.96 1.26
N ARG A 76 7.96 -6.89 1.69
CA ARG A 76 7.90 -8.25 1.14
C ARG A 76 7.55 -8.24 -0.35
N GLY A 77 6.58 -7.42 -0.75
CA GLY A 77 6.23 -7.26 -2.15
C GLY A 77 7.40 -6.75 -3.01
N LEU A 78 8.24 -5.85 -2.47
CA LEU A 78 9.48 -5.43 -3.16
C LEU A 78 10.47 -6.60 -3.32
N LEU A 79 10.60 -7.45 -2.30
CA LEU A 79 11.44 -8.64 -2.34
C LEU A 79 10.93 -9.70 -3.33
N GLU A 80 9.64 -9.75 -3.62
CA GLU A 80 9.05 -10.71 -4.57
C GLU A 80 9.12 -10.24 -6.04
N LYS A 81 9.28 -8.93 -6.30
CA LYS A 81 9.33 -8.40 -7.67
C LYS A 81 10.54 -8.91 -8.47
N PRO A 82 10.41 -9.34 -9.73
CA PRO A 82 11.56 -9.78 -10.51
C PRO A 82 12.54 -8.62 -10.76
N GLY A 83 13.83 -8.96 -10.93
CA GLY A 83 14.89 -7.98 -11.22
C GLY A 83 15.72 -7.57 -10.00
N PRO A 84 16.67 -6.62 -10.18
CA PRO A 84 17.56 -6.18 -9.12
C PRO A 84 16.77 -5.51 -7.99
N LYS A 85 17.12 -5.83 -6.75
CA LYS A 85 16.46 -5.28 -5.57
C LYS A 85 16.96 -3.87 -5.30
N PRO A 86 16.07 -2.90 -5.03
CA PRO A 86 16.50 -1.59 -4.60
C PRO A 86 17.18 -1.71 -3.24
N LYS A 87 18.22 -0.91 -3.04
CA LYS A 87 18.75 -0.66 -1.70
C LYS A 87 17.92 0.42 -1.04
N ILE A 88 17.65 0.26 0.26
CA ILE A 88 16.94 1.24 1.06
C ILE A 88 17.98 2.10 1.78
N TYR A 89 17.80 3.41 1.68
CA TYR A 89 18.59 4.38 2.43
C TYR A 89 17.73 4.94 3.56
N CYS A 90 18.01 4.49 4.79
CA CYS A 90 17.59 5.19 6.00
C CYS A 90 18.70 6.17 6.42
N ILE A 91 18.41 7.14 7.27
CA ILE A 91 19.36 8.23 7.57
C ILE A 91 20.70 7.64 8.05
N GLY A 92 21.74 7.77 7.20
CA GLY A 92 23.09 7.29 7.49
C GLY A 92 23.34 5.80 7.29
N GLN A 93 22.37 5.01 6.82
CA GLN A 93 22.52 3.57 6.62
C GLN A 93 21.89 3.10 5.30
N GLU A 94 22.70 2.39 4.52
CA GLU A 94 22.24 1.60 3.37
C GLU A 94 21.89 0.19 3.87
N MET A 95 20.71 -0.32 3.48
CA MET A 95 20.28 -1.67 3.81
C MET A 95 19.57 -2.36 2.65
N THR A 96 19.62 -3.68 2.66
CA THR A 96 18.85 -4.56 1.77
C THR A 96 17.38 -4.62 2.19
N ILE A 97 16.52 -5.17 1.32
CA ILE A 97 15.10 -5.34 1.62
C ILE A 97 14.92 -6.38 2.74
N GLU A 98 15.79 -7.39 2.79
CA GLU A 98 15.82 -8.44 3.81
C GLU A 98 16.16 -7.87 5.20
N GLU A 99 17.12 -6.96 5.28
CA GLU A 99 17.44 -6.22 6.51
C GLU A 99 16.27 -5.32 6.93
N ALA A 100 15.68 -4.57 5.98
CA ALA A 100 14.52 -3.75 6.26
C ALA A 100 13.34 -4.58 6.81
N LEU A 101 13.08 -5.76 6.24
CA LEU A 101 12.07 -6.69 6.75
C LEU A 101 12.39 -7.19 8.16
N THR A 102 13.67 -7.42 8.46
CA THR A 102 14.12 -7.81 9.80
C THR A 102 13.79 -6.72 10.81
N HIS A 103 14.11 -5.45 10.51
CA HIS A 103 13.80 -4.29 11.34
C HIS A 103 12.29 -4.08 11.51
N ILE A 104 11.50 -4.17 10.43
CA ILE A 104 10.03 -4.09 10.49
C ILE A 104 9.43 -5.17 11.41
N ARG A 105 9.95 -6.40 11.37
CA ARG A 105 9.48 -7.50 12.24
C ARG A 105 9.87 -7.29 13.70
N ARG A 106 11.09 -6.79 13.94
CA ARG A 106 11.60 -6.46 15.27
C ARG A 106 10.92 -5.22 15.87
N ARG A 107 10.37 -4.35 15.03
CA ARG A 107 9.75 -3.06 15.42
C ARG A 107 10.72 -2.18 16.21
N ASP A 108 11.99 -2.21 15.80
CA ASP A 108 13.06 -1.41 16.38
C ASP A 108 13.07 0.01 15.78
N ARG A 109 14.11 0.79 16.10
CA ARG A 109 14.26 2.18 15.67
C ARG A 109 14.32 2.28 14.14
N GLU A 110 15.10 1.43 13.50
CA GLU A 110 15.21 1.39 12.05
C GLU A 110 13.86 0.96 11.43
N GLY A 111 13.16 0.00 12.06
CA GLY A 111 11.80 -0.41 11.67
C GLY A 111 10.80 0.73 11.75
N ARG A 112 10.92 1.61 12.76
CA ARG A 112 10.11 2.82 12.91
C ARG A 112 10.28 3.77 11.73
N GLU A 113 11.51 4.03 11.33
CA GLU A 113 11.83 4.90 10.17
C GLU A 113 11.28 4.33 8.86
N LEU A 114 11.39 3.01 8.69
CA LEU A 114 10.84 2.30 7.54
C LEU A 114 9.30 2.35 7.51
N LEU A 115 8.65 2.24 8.66
CA LEU A 115 7.20 2.38 8.80
C LEU A 115 6.75 3.81 8.47
N ASP A 116 7.50 4.83 8.90
CA ASP A 116 7.18 6.22 8.61
C ASP A 116 7.40 6.57 7.14
N SER A 117 8.43 5.99 6.51
CA SER A 117 8.63 6.05 5.06
C SER A 117 7.44 5.44 4.30
N TYR A 118 6.97 4.26 4.72
CA TYR A 118 5.78 3.63 4.17
C TYR A 118 4.50 4.49 4.35
N ARG A 119 4.35 5.17 5.49
CA ARG A 119 3.25 6.11 5.71
C ARG A 119 3.29 7.30 4.75
N GLY A 120 4.47 7.86 4.50
CA GLY A 120 4.66 8.90 3.48
C GLY A 120 4.17 8.45 2.11
N LEU A 121 4.48 7.21 1.71
CA LEU A 121 3.97 6.63 0.47
C LEU A 121 2.44 6.51 0.44
N LYS A 122 1.81 6.09 1.55
CA LYS A 122 0.34 6.04 1.65
C LYS A 122 -0.31 7.42 1.51
N GLN A 123 0.30 8.46 2.08
CA GLN A 123 -0.20 9.83 1.96
C GLN A 123 -0.11 10.34 0.52
N GLU A 124 0.99 10.08 -0.16
CA GLU A 124 1.16 10.43 -1.58
C GLU A 124 0.15 9.68 -2.46
N LEU A 125 -0.10 8.40 -2.17
CA LEU A 125 -1.13 7.61 -2.82
C LEU A 125 -2.52 8.23 -2.62
N ALA A 126 -2.86 8.62 -1.38
CA ALA A 126 -4.14 9.24 -1.07
C ALA A 126 -4.32 10.57 -1.80
N ARG A 127 -3.26 11.38 -1.89
CA ARG A 127 -3.25 12.65 -2.64
C ARG A 127 -3.58 12.44 -4.10
N ARG A 128 -3.04 11.39 -4.73
CA ARG A 128 -3.26 11.08 -6.16
C ARG A 128 -4.56 10.34 -6.46
N LEU A 129 -5.21 9.75 -5.45
CA LEU A 129 -6.51 9.08 -5.60
C LEU A 129 -7.72 10.00 -5.45
N ARG A 130 -7.54 11.21 -4.90
CA ARG A 130 -8.57 12.25 -4.80
C ARG A 130 -8.94 12.79 -6.18
#